data_AF-A0A5S9IUK7-F1
#
_entry.id   AF-A0A5S9IUK7-F1
#
_cell.length_a   1.000
_cell.length_b   1.000
_cell.length_c   1.000
_cell.angle_alpha   90.00
_cell.angle_beta   90.00
_cell.angle_gamma   90.00
#
_symmetry.space_group_name_H-M   'P 1'
#
loop_
_entity.id
_entity.type
_entity.pdbx_description
1 polymer ?
#
loop_
_entity_poly.entity_id
_entity_poly.type
_entity_poly.pdbx_seq_one_letter_code
_entity_poly.pdbx_strand_id
1 'polypeptide(L)'
;MTRRRKTRAIRKASNSSDTSRTNSKATRRNKTSRRQQKKSDTSLYIGIGSVVVVVLFIIVLMVSSSSPTKRTPNRTGTEPDIAKAEQLSNRGYELYKQKNYREAQRVLKQAKSILHKGVEYYKNDARKQKKMERMLEIVNKRYVDAYHHSAIK
;
A
#
# COMPACT_ATOMS: atom_id res chain seq x y z
N MET A 1 42.66 45.20 -39.62
CA MET A 1 43.81 44.32 -39.95
C MET A 1 43.93 43.27 -38.86
N THR A 2 43.94 41.94 -39.04
CA THR A 2 43.84 41.05 -40.19
C THR A 2 43.61 39.64 -39.61
N ARG A 3 42.87 38.79 -40.33
CA ARG A 3 42.54 37.38 -40.02
C ARG A 3 43.75 36.51 -39.64
N ARG A 4 43.52 35.46 -38.82
CA ARG A 4 43.92 34.08 -39.17
C ARG A 4 43.24 33.01 -38.29
N ARG A 5 42.34 32.24 -38.91
CA ARG A 5 41.92 30.91 -38.48
C ARG A 5 43.09 29.93 -38.67
N LYS A 6 43.33 29.03 -37.72
CA LYS A 6 43.95 27.72 -37.97
C LYS A 6 43.28 26.66 -37.09
N THR A 7 42.67 25.71 -37.79
CA THR A 7 42.15 24.44 -37.32
C THR A 7 43.29 23.50 -36.93
N ARG A 8 43.07 22.67 -35.89
CA ARG A 8 43.72 21.35 -35.79
C ARG A 8 42.82 20.41 -35.00
N ALA A 9 42.27 19.45 -35.73
CA ALA A 9 41.66 18.25 -35.20
C ALA A 9 42.76 17.34 -34.62
N ILE A 10 42.54 16.77 -33.44
CA ILE A 10 43.29 15.61 -32.95
C ILE A 10 42.28 14.48 -32.70
N ARG A 11 42.52 13.39 -33.41
CA ARG A 11 41.81 12.11 -33.36
C ARG A 11 42.28 11.28 -32.16
N LYS A 12 41.33 10.49 -31.65
CA LYS A 12 41.42 9.09 -31.17
C LYS A 12 42.43 8.72 -30.07
N ALA A 13 41.89 8.27 -28.94
CA ALA A 13 42.22 6.95 -28.39
C ALA A 13 41.00 6.40 -27.64
N SER A 14 40.38 5.39 -28.22
CA SER A 14 39.35 4.53 -27.63
C SER A 14 40.02 3.52 -26.70
N ASN A 15 39.69 3.53 -25.41
CA ASN A 15 40.08 2.46 -24.50
C ASN A 15 39.08 1.30 -24.62
N SER A 16 39.48 0.31 -25.42
CA SER A 16 38.97 -1.06 -25.38
C SER A 16 39.60 -1.80 -24.21
N SER A 17 38.79 -2.45 -23.38
CA SER A 17 39.22 -3.68 -22.72
C SER A 17 38.08 -4.69 -22.77
N ASP A 18 38.15 -5.48 -23.85
CA ASP A 18 37.54 -6.79 -24.00
C ASP A 18 37.82 -7.67 -22.78
N THR A 19 36.76 -8.25 -22.22
CA THR A 19 36.85 -9.54 -21.52
C THR A 19 35.78 -10.49 -22.06
N SER A 20 35.95 -10.84 -23.33
CA SER A 20 35.40 -12.06 -23.90
C SER A 20 36.34 -13.21 -23.55
N ARG A 21 35.95 -14.10 -22.63
CA ARG A 21 36.64 -15.38 -22.42
C ARG A 21 35.65 -16.53 -22.50
N THR A 22 35.45 -16.97 -23.73
CA THR A 22 34.97 -18.30 -24.07
C THR A 22 35.97 -19.33 -23.57
N ASN A 23 35.50 -20.39 -22.91
CA ASN A 23 36.31 -21.56 -22.61
C ASN A 23 35.52 -22.83 -22.93
N SER A 24 35.53 -23.16 -24.22
CA SER A 24 35.23 -24.48 -24.73
C SER A 24 36.45 -25.36 -24.50
N LYS A 25 36.37 -26.37 -23.64
CA LYS A 25 37.32 -27.49 -23.68
C LYS A 25 36.61 -28.81 -23.39
N ALA A 26 36.41 -29.54 -24.49
CA ALA A 26 36.03 -30.93 -24.51
C ALA A 26 37.20 -31.84 -24.10
N THR A 27 36.87 -32.92 -23.40
CA THR A 27 37.46 -34.29 -23.32
C THR A 27 37.16 -34.81 -21.91
N ARG A 28 36.63 -36.01 -21.66
CA ARG A 28 37.03 -37.32 -22.20
C ARG A 28 35.94 -38.36 -21.83
N ARG A 29 35.75 -39.34 -22.71
CA ARG A 29 34.97 -40.58 -22.54
C ARG A 29 35.17 -41.22 -21.15
N ASN A 30 34.07 -41.70 -20.55
CA ASN A 30 34.11 -43.01 -19.91
C ASN A 30 32.81 -43.78 -20.19
N LYS A 31 32.97 -44.94 -20.83
CA LYS A 31 31.91 -45.92 -21.13
C LYS A 31 31.77 -46.85 -19.92
N THR A 32 30.68 -47.61 -19.93
CA THR A 32 30.32 -48.78 -19.11
C THR A 32 29.79 -48.50 -17.70
N SER A 33 28.48 -48.69 -17.48
CA SER A 33 27.97 -50.01 -17.08
C SER A 33 26.44 -50.07 -17.21
N ARG A 34 25.98 -51.00 -18.04
CA ARG A 34 24.60 -51.44 -18.14
C ARG A 34 24.32 -52.26 -16.88
N ARG A 35 23.57 -51.73 -15.92
CA ARG A 35 22.82 -52.55 -14.97
C ARG A 35 21.34 -52.21 -15.11
N GLN A 36 20.62 -53.23 -15.57
CA GLN A 36 19.19 -53.30 -15.64
C GLN A 36 18.60 -52.86 -14.29
N GLN A 37 17.93 -51.71 -14.26
CA GLN A 37 16.95 -51.44 -13.22
C GLN A 37 15.58 -51.70 -13.83
N LYS A 38 14.95 -52.70 -13.22
CA LYS A 38 13.61 -53.20 -13.47
C LYS A 38 12.63 -52.05 -13.71
N LYS A 39 11.80 -52.22 -14.74
CA LYS A 39 10.50 -51.56 -14.85
C LYS A 39 9.74 -51.84 -13.55
N SER A 40 9.49 -50.80 -12.77
CA SER A 40 8.36 -50.75 -11.85
C SER A 40 7.49 -49.60 -12.32
N ASP A 41 6.25 -49.92 -12.69
CA ASP A 41 5.25 -49.04 -13.25
C ASP A 41 4.91 -47.88 -12.30
N THR A 42 5.72 -46.83 -12.35
CA THR A 42 5.56 -45.58 -11.58
C THR A 42 5.60 -44.34 -12.50
N SER A 43 5.56 -44.55 -13.82
CA SER A 43 5.51 -43.45 -14.80
C SER A 43 4.09 -42.98 -15.12
N LEU A 44 3.04 -43.74 -14.75
CA LEU A 44 1.65 -43.32 -14.97
C LEU A 44 1.18 -42.28 -13.93
N TYR A 45 1.76 -42.31 -12.73
CA TYR A 45 1.36 -41.44 -11.62
C TYR A 45 1.95 -40.01 -11.71
N ILE A 46 3.08 -39.86 -12.42
CA ILE A 46 3.73 -38.56 -12.61
C ILE A 46 2.95 -37.68 -13.61
N GLY A 47 2.31 -38.30 -14.62
CA GLY A 47 1.44 -37.60 -15.56
C GLY A 47 0.12 -37.16 -14.92
N ILE A 48 -0.53 -38.05 -14.17
CA ILE A 48 -1.83 -37.77 -13.54
C ILE A 48 -1.69 -36.81 -12.35
N GLY A 49 -0.65 -36.96 -11.53
CA GLY A 49 -0.38 -36.06 -10.41
C GLY A 49 -0.15 -34.60 -10.85
N SER A 50 0.54 -34.40 -11.98
CA SER A 50 0.75 -33.08 -12.56
C SER A 50 -0.58 -32.41 -12.97
N VAL A 51 -1.47 -33.15 -13.63
CA VAL A 51 -2.78 -32.63 -14.04
C VAL A 51 -3.65 -32.28 -12.82
N VAL A 52 -3.64 -33.11 -11.76
CA VAL A 52 -4.39 -32.84 -10.53
C VAL A 52 -3.87 -31.58 -9.82
N VAL A 53 -2.55 -31.36 -9.78
CA VAL A 53 -1.96 -30.15 -9.19
C VAL A 53 -2.31 -28.90 -10.02
N VAL A 54 -2.31 -28.98 -11.34
CA VAL A 54 -2.71 -27.86 -12.22
C VAL A 54 -4.20 -27.55 -12.07
N VAL A 55 -5.07 -28.56 -11.99
CA VAL A 55 -6.51 -28.36 -11.77
C VAL A 55 -6.79 -27.75 -10.40
N LEU A 56 -6.12 -28.24 -9.34
CA LEU A 56 -6.22 -27.64 -8.00
C LEU A 56 -5.71 -26.19 -8.00
N PHE A 57 -4.63 -25.89 -8.71
CA PHE A 57 -4.09 -24.54 -8.82
C PHE A 57 -5.04 -23.59 -9.57
N ILE A 58 -5.71 -24.07 -10.63
CA ILE A 58 -6.75 -23.30 -11.34
C ILE A 58 -7.97 -23.05 -10.44
N ILE A 59 -8.41 -24.02 -9.64
CA ILE A 59 -9.51 -23.84 -8.68
C ILE A 59 -9.12 -22.82 -7.60
N VAL A 60 -7.90 -22.88 -7.05
CA VAL A 60 -7.38 -21.90 -6.08
C VAL A 60 -7.30 -20.50 -6.70
N LEU A 61 -6.89 -20.38 -7.97
CA LEU A 61 -6.89 -19.10 -8.69
C LEU A 61 -8.31 -18.58 -8.95
N MET A 62 -9.28 -19.45 -9.26
CA MET A 62 -10.68 -19.05 -9.43
C MET A 62 -11.35 -18.65 -8.11
N VAL A 63 -11.02 -19.29 -6.99
CA VAL A 63 -11.47 -18.85 -5.65
C VAL A 63 -10.80 -17.53 -5.26
N SER A 64 -9.57 -17.28 -5.71
CA SER A 64 -8.88 -16.01 -5.46
C SER A 64 -9.37 -14.85 -6.34
N SER A 65 -10.00 -15.15 -7.49
CA SER A 65 -10.55 -14.15 -8.42
C SER A 65 -12.04 -13.86 -8.22
N SER A 66 -12.67 -14.46 -7.21
CA SER A 66 -13.94 -13.97 -6.68
C SER A 66 -13.68 -12.60 -6.03
N SER A 67 -13.55 -11.60 -6.89
CA SER A 67 -13.72 -10.19 -6.56
C SER A 67 -14.92 -10.13 -5.63
N PRO A 68 -14.82 -9.49 -4.46
CA PRO A 68 -15.94 -9.40 -3.57
C PRO A 68 -17.08 -8.84 -4.39
N THR A 69 -18.15 -9.63 -4.50
CA THR A 69 -19.45 -9.11 -4.86
C THR A 69 -19.56 -7.84 -4.04
N LYS A 70 -19.75 -6.69 -4.69
CA LYS A 70 -20.26 -5.51 -4.01
C LYS A 70 -21.68 -5.86 -3.55
N ARG A 71 -21.79 -6.79 -2.60
CA ARG A 71 -22.84 -6.79 -1.60
C ARG A 71 -22.64 -5.44 -0.97
N THR A 72 -23.37 -4.45 -1.44
CA THR A 72 -23.79 -3.35 -0.58
C THR A 72 -24.33 -4.05 0.67
N PRO A 73 -23.60 -4.03 1.80
CA PRO A 73 -24.28 -4.33 3.03
C PRO A 73 -25.40 -3.31 3.08
N ASN A 74 -26.60 -3.80 3.37
CA ASN A 74 -27.73 -3.00 3.78
C ASN A 74 -27.27 -2.26 5.06
N ARG A 75 -26.47 -1.19 4.90
CA ARG A 75 -25.76 -0.50 5.96
C ARG A 75 -26.73 0.61 6.36
N THR A 76 -27.52 0.32 7.38
CA THR A 76 -28.31 1.27 8.17
C THR A 76 -27.43 2.26 8.95
N GLY A 77 -26.27 2.64 8.39
CA GLY A 77 -25.35 3.62 8.92
C GLY A 77 -25.12 4.69 7.87
N THR A 78 -25.75 5.85 8.06
CA THR A 78 -25.48 7.05 7.28
C THR A 78 -23.97 7.31 7.29
N GLU A 79 -23.37 7.47 6.11
CA GLU A 79 -21.95 7.81 6.02
C GLU A 79 -21.69 9.07 6.86
N PRO A 80 -20.72 9.04 7.79
CA PRO A 80 -20.47 10.17 8.65
C PRO A 80 -19.95 11.34 7.80
N ASP A 81 -20.57 12.50 7.98
CA ASP A 81 -20.22 13.71 7.24
C ASP A 81 -18.89 14.29 7.76
N ILE A 82 -17.79 13.84 7.15
CA ILE A 82 -16.42 14.22 7.50
C ILE A 82 -16.21 15.72 7.28
N ALA A 83 -16.76 16.26 6.18
CA ALA A 83 -16.61 17.67 5.84
C ALA A 83 -17.27 18.56 6.91
N LYS A 84 -18.45 18.15 7.39
CA LYS A 84 -19.11 18.81 8.51
C LYS A 84 -18.32 18.72 9.79
N ALA A 85 -17.72 17.57 10.11
CA ALA A 85 -16.87 17.43 11.29
C ALA A 85 -15.65 18.38 11.24
N GLU A 86 -15.03 18.51 10.07
CA GLU A 86 -13.90 19.42 9.84
C GLU A 86 -14.32 20.90 9.96
N GLN A 87 -15.44 21.28 9.35
CA GLN A 87 -16.02 22.63 9.52
C GLN A 87 -16.31 22.95 10.98
N LEU A 88 -16.93 22.03 11.72
CA LEU A 88 -17.23 22.20 13.14
C LEU A 88 -15.93 22.31 13.96
N SER A 89 -14.92 21.50 13.67
CA SER A 89 -13.61 21.58 14.33
C SER A 89 -12.96 22.96 14.14
N ASN A 90 -12.98 23.50 12.93
CA ASN A 90 -12.42 24.80 12.62
C ASN A 90 -13.22 25.93 13.26
N ARG A 91 -14.56 25.88 13.18
CA ARG A 91 -15.44 26.84 13.86
C ARG A 91 -15.24 26.83 15.38
N GLY A 92 -15.13 25.65 15.99
CA GLY A 92 -14.86 25.50 17.41
C GLY A 92 -13.51 26.10 17.81
N TYR A 93 -12.49 25.96 16.95
CA TYR A 93 -11.18 26.58 17.18
C TYR A 93 -11.20 28.10 17.06
N GLU A 94 -11.94 28.66 16.10
CA GLU A 94 -12.11 30.11 15.99
C GLU A 94 -12.87 30.69 17.21
N LEU A 95 -13.91 30.01 17.68
CA LEU A 95 -14.61 30.38 18.93
C LEU A 95 -13.67 30.32 20.14
N TYR A 96 -12.77 29.34 20.20
CA TYR A 96 -11.75 29.24 21.24
C TYR A 96 -10.81 30.44 21.23
N LYS A 97 -10.32 30.87 20.05
CA LYS A 97 -9.49 32.07 19.92
C LYS A 97 -10.21 33.34 20.37
N GLN A 98 -11.52 33.42 20.13
CA GLN A 98 -12.39 34.51 20.59
C GLN A 98 -12.68 34.45 22.11
N LYS A 99 -12.07 33.51 22.85
CA LYS A 99 -12.30 33.26 24.27
C LYS A 99 -13.74 32.87 24.61
N ASN A 100 -14.53 32.47 23.60
CA ASN A 100 -15.88 31.94 23.80
C ASN A 100 -15.81 30.43 24.07
N TYR A 101 -15.24 30.08 25.23
CA TYR A 101 -14.90 28.70 25.57
C TYR A 101 -16.13 27.79 25.70
N ARG A 102 -17.26 28.30 26.19
CA ARG A 102 -18.50 27.52 26.33
C ARG A 102 -19.09 27.12 24.98
N GLU A 103 -19.14 28.04 24.02
CA GLU A 103 -19.62 27.71 22.67
C GLU A 103 -18.62 26.84 21.91
N ALA A 104 -17.31 27.14 22.02
CA ALA A 104 -16.25 26.33 21.45
C ALA A 104 -16.39 24.86 21.89
N GLN A 105 -16.58 24.63 23.18
CA GLN A 105 -16.78 23.28 23.74
C GLN A 105 -18.01 22.58 23.14
N ARG A 106 -19.15 23.28 22.99
CA ARG A 106 -20.37 22.71 22.40
C ARG A 106 -20.16 22.29 20.94
N VAL A 107 -19.53 23.15 20.14
CA VAL A 107 -19.26 22.89 18.72
C VAL A 107 -18.25 21.75 18.57
N LEU A 108 -17.17 21.76 19.36
CA LEU A 108 -16.16 20.70 19.34
C LEU A 108 -16.73 19.34 19.80
N LYS A 109 -17.70 19.33 20.73
CA LYS A 109 -18.42 18.10 21.13
C LYS A 109 -19.18 17.49 19.95
N GLN A 110 -19.81 18.32 19.11
CA GLN A 110 -20.50 17.85 17.91
C GLN A 110 -19.52 17.26 16.89
N ALA A 111 -18.41 17.95 16.62
CA ALA A 111 -17.35 17.43 15.75
C ALA A 111 -16.82 16.08 16.25
N LYS A 112 -16.53 15.97 17.56
CA LYS A 112 -16.06 14.75 18.22
C LYS A 112 -17.03 13.57 18.02
N SER A 113 -18.34 13.80 18.17
CA SER A 113 -19.37 12.77 17.98
C SER A 113 -19.38 12.22 16.56
N ILE A 114 -19.30 13.10 15.56
CA ILE A 114 -19.25 12.68 14.15
C ILE A 114 -17.98 11.87 13.86
N LEU A 115 -16.83 12.33 14.36
CA LEU A 115 -15.56 11.63 14.17
C LEU A 115 -15.55 10.26 14.85
N HIS A 116 -16.15 10.12 16.04
CA HIS A 116 -16.28 8.83 16.72
C HIS A 116 -17.06 7.82 15.88
N LYS A 117 -18.19 8.25 15.30
CA LYS A 117 -18.96 7.45 14.35
C LYS A 117 -18.14 7.14 13.08
N GLY A 118 -17.32 8.10 12.63
CA GLY A 118 -16.33 7.94 11.56
C GLY A 118 -15.36 6.79 11.79
N VAL A 119 -14.72 6.75 12.96
CA VAL A 119 -13.76 5.69 13.31
C VAL A 119 -14.43 4.32 13.24
N GLU A 120 -15.62 4.17 13.82
CA GLU A 120 -16.36 2.90 13.81
C GLU A 120 -16.84 2.51 12.40
N TYR A 121 -17.33 3.48 11.62
CA TYR A 121 -17.81 3.26 10.26
C TYR A 121 -16.69 2.79 9.31
N TYR A 122 -15.48 3.36 9.45
CA TYR A 122 -14.33 3.02 8.63
C TYR A 122 -13.42 1.95 9.26
N LYS A 123 -13.89 1.17 10.23
CA LYS A 123 -13.10 0.09 10.89
C LYS A 123 -12.42 -0.92 9.95
N ASN A 124 -12.95 -1.08 8.73
CA ASN A 124 -12.42 -1.99 7.72
C ASN A 124 -11.51 -1.27 6.67
N ASP A 125 -11.40 0.07 6.73
CA ASP A 125 -10.55 0.88 5.87
C ASP A 125 -9.50 1.59 6.75
N ALA A 126 -8.35 0.93 6.91
CA ALA A 126 -7.28 1.40 7.79
C ALA A 126 -6.80 2.83 7.47
N ARG A 127 -6.81 3.24 6.19
CA ARG A 127 -6.37 4.59 5.79
C ARG A 127 -7.38 5.63 6.26
N LYS A 128 -8.67 5.39 6.01
CA LYS A 128 -9.74 6.30 6.44
C LYS A 128 -9.89 6.32 7.96
N GLN A 129 -9.83 5.17 8.61
CA GLN A 129 -9.86 5.06 10.07
C GLN A 129 -8.73 5.88 10.70
N LYS A 130 -7.47 5.68 10.27
CA LYS A 130 -6.31 6.44 10.78
C LYS A 130 -6.47 7.94 10.57
N LYS A 131 -7.09 8.37 9.47
CA LYS A 131 -7.40 9.80 9.24
C LYS A 131 -8.43 10.30 10.27
N MET A 132 -9.49 9.53 10.54
CA MET A 132 -10.50 9.88 11.55
C MET A 132 -9.90 9.97 12.95
N GLU A 133 -9.07 9.00 13.33
CA GLU A 133 -8.40 8.98 14.63
C GLU A 133 -7.52 10.22 14.85
N ARG A 134 -6.73 10.61 13.84
CA ARG A 134 -5.92 11.84 13.89
C ARG A 134 -6.78 13.09 14.06
N MET A 135 -7.87 13.20 13.31
CA MET A 135 -8.78 14.34 13.46
C MET A 135 -9.45 14.34 14.84
N LEU A 136 -9.84 13.16 15.33
CA LEU A 136 -10.45 12.98 16.64
C LEU A 136 -9.51 13.42 17.76
N GLU A 137 -8.23 13.06 17.66
CA GLU A 137 -7.18 13.49 18.58
C GLU A 137 -7.04 15.02 18.63
N ILE A 138 -6.96 15.68 17.46
CA ILE A 138 -6.87 17.15 17.36
C ILE A 138 -8.11 17.81 17.99
N VAL A 139 -9.31 17.32 17.66
CA VAL A 139 -10.56 17.85 18.22
C VAL A 139 -10.62 17.62 19.72
N ASN A 140 -10.19 16.45 20.20
CA ASN A 140 -10.22 16.12 21.62
C ASN A 140 -9.26 17.02 22.42
N LYS A 141 -8.06 17.28 21.90
CA LYS A 141 -7.12 18.23 22.51
C LYS A 141 -7.75 19.62 22.64
N ARG A 142 -8.28 20.17 21.53
CA ARG A 142 -8.97 21.47 21.53
C ARG A 142 -10.15 21.52 22.49
N TYR A 143 -10.90 20.41 22.59
CA TYR A 143 -12.05 20.30 23.48
C TYR A 143 -11.63 20.37 24.95
N VAL A 144 -10.58 19.65 25.33
CA VAL A 144 -10.02 19.66 26.69
C VAL A 144 -9.47 21.04 27.03
N ASP A 145 -8.74 21.68 26.11
CA ASP A 145 -8.24 23.04 26.29
C ASP A 145 -9.40 24.03 26.53
N ALA A 146 -10.45 23.95 25.70
CA ALA A 146 -11.65 24.79 25.87
C ALA A 146 -12.38 24.52 27.19
N TYR A 147 -12.42 23.26 27.65
CA TYR A 147 -13.04 22.88 28.92
C TYR A 147 -12.28 23.44 30.13
N HIS A 148 -10.95 23.31 30.15
CA HIS A 148 -10.15 23.87 31.23
C HIS A 148 -10.32 25.39 31.34
N HIS A 149 -10.32 26.10 30.21
CA HIS A 149 -10.51 27.56 30.21
C HIS A 149 -11.95 27.98 30.54
N SER A 150 -12.95 27.13 30.29
CA SER A 150 -14.35 27.43 30.64
C SER A 150 -14.65 27.19 32.12
N ALA A 151 -13.90 26.31 32.78
CA ALA A 151 -14.07 25.94 34.19
C ALA A 151 -13.38 26.90 35.18
N ILE A 152 -12.48 27.76 34.72
CA ILE A 152 -11.71 28.72 35.56
C ILE A 152 -12.49 30.05 35.78
N LYS A 153 -13.71 30.19 35.26
CA LYS A 153 -14.58 31.37 35.44
C LYS A 153 -15.73 31.10 36.40
#